data_AF-A0A3D2CAK7-F1
#
_entry.id   AF-A0A3D2CAK7-F1
#
_cell.length_a   1.000
_cell.length_b   1.000
_cell.length_c   1.000
_cell.angle_alpha   90.00
_cell.angle_beta   90.00
_cell.angle_gamma   90.00
#
_symmetry.space_group_name_H-M   'P 1'
#
loop_
_entity.id
_entity.type
_entity.pdbx_description
1 polymer ?
#
loop_
_entity_poly.entity_id
_entity_poly.type
_entity_poly.pdbx_seq_one_letter_code
_entity_poly.pdbx_strand_id
1 'polypeptide(L)'
;MPRPLRMPVVPLLATPILLSACSQGKDATITVSNSDPTATIVSHIDGDSVLEGIDIEFRGVVADGEDAYDSLLVTWTSGGTAICPEQPAVADGTTACTFPLTRADTGEGGLVVKDT
;
A
#
# COMPACT_ATOMS: atom_id res chain seq x y z
N MET A 1 -52.12 28.54 58.04
CA MET A 1 -51.46 28.71 56.72
C MET A 1 -50.06 29.29 56.96
N PRO A 2 -48.98 28.50 56.82
CA PRO A 2 -47.64 28.96 57.14
C PRO A 2 -46.76 29.23 55.91
N ARG A 3 -46.33 30.51 55.84
CA ARG A 3 -45.03 31.09 55.47
C ARG A 3 -44.41 30.83 54.07
N PRO A 4 -44.11 31.89 53.29
CA PRO A 4 -43.36 31.78 52.04
C PRO A 4 -41.87 31.53 52.31
N LEU A 5 -41.28 30.60 51.56
CA LEU A 5 -39.84 30.32 51.57
C LEU A 5 -39.08 31.48 50.90
N ARG A 6 -38.24 32.17 51.67
CA ARG A 6 -37.27 33.14 51.17
C ARG A 6 -36.10 32.39 50.54
N MET A 7 -35.86 32.62 49.25
CA MET A 7 -34.63 32.20 48.56
C MET A 7 -33.44 33.02 49.11
N PRO A 8 -32.31 32.38 49.45
CA PRO A 8 -31.08 33.12 49.68
C PRO A 8 -30.47 33.49 48.31
N VAL A 9 -30.28 34.78 48.11
CA VAL A 9 -29.41 35.31 47.05
C VAL A 9 -27.98 34.91 47.40
N VAL A 10 -27.36 34.08 46.56
CA VAL A 10 -25.93 33.77 46.64
C VAL A 10 -25.21 34.66 45.63
N PRO A 11 -24.44 35.68 46.06
CA PRO A 11 -23.52 36.35 45.17
C PRO A 11 -22.16 35.69 45.32
N LEU A 12 -21.67 34.98 44.30
CA LEU A 12 -20.28 34.53 44.34
C LEU A 12 -19.62 34.56 42.96
N LEU A 13 -18.92 35.67 42.77
CA LEU A 13 -17.69 35.89 42.00
C LEU A 13 -17.53 35.11 40.69
N ALA A 14 -17.72 35.85 39.60
CA ALA A 14 -17.14 35.55 38.29
C ALA A 14 -15.61 35.44 38.41
N THR A 15 -15.09 34.21 38.43
CA THR A 15 -13.67 33.92 38.25
C THR A 15 -13.44 33.71 36.76
N PRO A 16 -12.65 34.55 36.08
CA PRO A 16 -12.33 34.33 34.68
C PRO A 16 -11.47 33.07 34.56
N ILE A 17 -12.02 32.03 33.95
CA ILE A 17 -11.27 30.85 33.53
C ILE A 17 -10.25 31.34 32.52
N LEU A 18 -8.99 31.39 32.93
CA LEU A 18 -7.85 31.58 32.05
C LEU A 18 -7.92 30.50 30.96
N LEU A 19 -8.27 30.90 29.74
CA LEU A 19 -8.07 30.05 28.57
C LEU A 19 -6.56 29.84 28.43
N SER A 20 -6.06 28.73 28.98
CA SER A 20 -4.74 28.24 28.66
C SER A 20 -4.73 27.98 27.16
N ALA A 21 -4.06 28.86 26.43
CA ALA A 21 -3.72 28.64 25.05
C ALA A 21 -2.84 27.39 25.00
N CYS A 22 -3.41 26.25 24.59
CA CYS A 22 -2.60 25.19 24.02
C CYS A 22 -2.00 25.77 22.74
N SER A 23 -0.84 26.42 22.83
CA SER A 23 0.09 26.45 21.72
C SER A 23 0.50 25.00 21.48
N GLN A 24 -0.29 24.28 20.70
CA GLN A 24 0.20 23.12 19.99
C GLN A 24 1.27 23.66 19.05
N GLY A 25 2.49 23.73 19.57
CA GLY A 25 3.68 23.81 18.75
C GLY A 25 3.51 22.71 17.71
N LYS A 26 3.32 23.14 16.45
CA LYS A 26 3.48 22.24 15.32
C LYS A 26 4.97 21.94 15.32
N ASP A 27 5.37 20.92 16.07
CA ASP A 27 6.64 20.27 15.81
C ASP A 27 6.57 19.87 14.34
N ALA A 28 7.40 20.51 13.51
CA ALA A 28 7.50 20.19 12.11
C ALA A 28 8.19 18.82 12.01
N THR A 29 7.40 17.75 12.15
CA THR A 29 7.85 16.41 11.81
C THR A 29 8.14 16.40 10.31
N ILE A 30 9.40 16.18 9.93
CA ILE A 30 9.71 15.79 8.57
C ILE A 30 9.10 14.40 8.38
N THR A 31 7.97 14.33 7.68
CA THR A 31 7.39 13.08 7.24
C THR A 31 8.10 12.67 5.95
N VAL A 32 8.87 11.59 6.00
CA VAL A 32 9.29 10.87 4.80
C VAL A 32 8.11 10.02 4.36
N SER A 33 7.69 10.14 3.10
CA SER A 33 6.61 9.35 2.51
C SER A 33 7.20 8.52 1.37
N ASN A 34 6.97 7.19 1.39
CA ASN A 34 7.24 6.30 0.26
C ASN A 34 6.02 6.27 -0.64
N SER A 35 6.22 6.27 -1.95
CA SER A 35 5.17 5.99 -2.92
C SER A 35 4.93 4.49 -3.02
N ASP A 36 3.82 4.09 -3.65
CA ASP A 36 3.64 2.67 -4.00
C ASP A 36 4.47 2.35 -5.26
N PRO A 37 5.13 1.17 -5.31
CA PRO A 37 5.85 0.75 -6.51
C PRO A 37 4.90 0.47 -7.68
N THR A 38 5.46 0.49 -8.89
CA THR A 38 4.75 0.25 -10.15
C THR A 38 5.21 -1.04 -10.82
N ALA A 39 4.29 -1.71 -11.51
CA ALA A 39 4.57 -2.92 -12.28
C ALA A 39 3.85 -2.89 -13.64
N THR A 40 4.53 -3.34 -14.69
CA THR A 40 4.00 -3.46 -16.05
C THR A 40 4.41 -4.79 -16.68
N ILE A 41 3.43 -5.53 -17.21
CA ILE A 41 3.68 -6.75 -17.98
C ILE A 41 3.96 -6.39 -19.44
N VAL A 42 4.99 -6.97 -20.04
CA VAL A 42 5.42 -6.67 -21.44
C VAL A 42 5.51 -7.89 -22.36
N SER A 43 5.34 -9.12 -21.84
CA SER A 43 5.43 -10.35 -22.64
C SER A 43 4.12 -10.77 -23.33
N HIS A 44 2.96 -10.41 -22.79
CA HIS A 44 1.64 -10.87 -23.24
C HIS A 44 0.63 -9.73 -23.27
N ILE A 45 -0.44 -9.89 -24.05
CA ILE A 45 -1.60 -8.99 -24.09
C ILE A 45 -2.89 -9.71 -23.73
N ASP A 46 -3.92 -8.95 -23.39
CA ASP A 46 -5.23 -9.49 -23.06
C ASP A 46 -5.81 -10.30 -24.23
N GLY A 47 -6.26 -11.53 -23.92
CA GLY A 47 -6.82 -12.45 -24.89
C GLY A 47 -5.80 -13.36 -25.58
N ASP A 48 -4.51 -13.26 -25.24
CA ASP A 48 -3.50 -14.22 -25.71
C ASP A 48 -3.85 -15.65 -25.29
N SER A 49 -3.60 -16.59 -26.19
CA SER A 49 -3.71 -18.03 -25.93
C SER A 49 -2.33 -18.64 -25.79
N VAL A 50 -2.15 -19.48 -24.78
CA VAL A 50 -0.90 -20.23 -24.55
C VAL A 50 -1.13 -21.73 -24.68
N LEU A 51 -0.07 -22.47 -24.99
CA LEU A 51 -0.11 -23.93 -25.07
C LEU A 51 0.13 -24.54 -23.69
N GLU A 52 -0.73 -25.50 -23.34
CA GLU A 52 -0.63 -26.22 -22.07
C GLU A 52 0.69 -27.01 -21.97
N GLY A 53 1.38 -26.86 -20.82
CA GLY A 53 2.59 -27.60 -20.50
C GLY A 53 3.84 -27.17 -21.26
N ILE A 54 3.76 -26.10 -22.05
CA ILE A 54 4.91 -25.50 -22.73
C ILE A 54 5.42 -24.33 -21.90
N ASP A 55 6.75 -24.25 -21.76
CA ASP A 55 7.40 -23.13 -21.08
C ASP A 55 7.04 -21.80 -21.73
N ILE A 56 6.48 -20.90 -20.91
CA ILE A 56 6.12 -19.55 -21.30
C ILE A 56 7.01 -18.60 -20.51
N GLU A 57 7.66 -17.67 -21.21
CA GLU A 57 8.46 -16.62 -20.57
C GLU A 57 7.60 -15.38 -20.32
N PHE A 58 7.32 -15.13 -19.05
CA PHE A 58 6.73 -13.89 -18.55
C PHE A 58 7.83 -12.85 -18.42
N ARG A 59 7.58 -11.64 -18.94
CA ARG A 59 8.48 -10.50 -18.84
C ARG A 59 7.72 -9.26 -18.40
N GLY A 60 8.35 -8.47 -17.54
CA GLY A 60 7.77 -7.26 -16.98
C GLY A 60 8.85 -6.27 -16.56
N VAL A 61 8.39 -5.08 -16.20
CA VAL A 61 9.21 -3.99 -15.70
C VAL A 61 8.58 -3.47 -14.41
N VAL A 62 9.40 -3.22 -13.40
CA VAL A 62 8.99 -2.64 -12.12
C VAL A 62 9.82 -1.41 -11.81
N ALA A 63 9.24 -0.48 -11.06
CA ALA A 63 9.93 0.73 -10.63
C ALA A 63 9.32 1.28 -9.35
N ASP A 64 10.17 1.79 -8.49
CA ASP A 64 9.80 2.62 -7.36
C ASP A 64 10.55 3.95 -7.43
N GLY A 65 9.95 5.04 -6.93
CA GLY A 65 10.52 6.38 -7.02
C GLY A 65 11.65 6.63 -6.01
N GLU A 66 11.66 5.85 -4.94
CA GLU A 66 12.50 6.03 -3.77
C GLU A 66 13.53 4.89 -3.62
N ASP A 67 13.20 3.69 -4.09
CA ASP A 67 14.02 2.49 -3.96
C ASP A 67 14.74 2.08 -5.25
N ALA A 68 15.85 1.36 -5.08
CA ALA A 68 16.59 0.79 -6.21
C ALA A 68 15.80 -0.39 -6.81
N TYR A 69 15.95 -0.61 -8.13
CA TYR A 69 15.24 -1.71 -8.79
C TYR A 69 15.52 -3.07 -8.16
N ASP A 70 16.78 -3.35 -7.84
CA ASP A 70 17.23 -4.63 -7.29
C ASP A 70 16.93 -4.81 -5.80
N SER A 71 16.37 -3.81 -5.11
CA SER A 71 15.73 -3.99 -3.80
C SER A 71 14.27 -4.40 -3.90
N LEU A 72 13.59 -4.17 -5.02
CA LEU A 72 12.17 -4.52 -5.16
C LEU A 72 11.97 -6.03 -5.31
N LEU A 73 11.05 -6.59 -4.54
CA LEU A 73 10.67 -8.01 -4.65
C LEU A 73 9.48 -8.19 -5.59
N VAL A 74 9.62 -9.11 -6.54
CA VAL A 74 8.62 -9.40 -7.57
C VAL A 74 8.11 -10.82 -7.48
N THR A 75 6.80 -10.99 -7.69
CA THR A 75 6.14 -12.29 -7.79
C THR A 75 5.21 -12.32 -9.01
N TRP A 76 5.44 -13.29 -9.90
CA TRP A 76 4.54 -13.59 -11.01
C TRP A 76 3.41 -14.50 -10.55
N THR A 77 2.18 -14.19 -10.97
CA THR A 77 0.98 -14.93 -10.57
C THR A 77 0.12 -15.33 -11.76
N SER A 78 -0.65 -16.41 -11.58
CA SER A 78 -1.79 -16.77 -12.43
C SER A 78 -2.99 -17.05 -11.53
N GLY A 79 -4.12 -16.38 -11.79
CA GLY A 79 -5.32 -16.52 -10.95
C GLY A 79 -5.08 -16.17 -9.48
N GLY A 80 -4.14 -15.26 -9.21
CA GLY A 80 -3.73 -14.88 -7.86
C GLY A 80 -2.79 -15.88 -7.16
N THR A 81 -2.42 -16.99 -7.80
CA THR A 81 -1.45 -17.95 -7.26
C THR A 81 -0.06 -17.69 -7.84
N ALA A 82 0.97 -17.71 -7.00
CA ALA A 82 2.35 -17.55 -7.46
C ALA A 82 2.78 -18.71 -8.35
N ILE A 83 3.31 -18.41 -9.53
CA ILE A 83 3.82 -19.39 -10.50
C ILE A 83 5.35 -19.49 -10.48
N CYS A 84 6.03 -18.43 -10.05
CA CYS A 84 7.45 -18.44 -9.76
C CYS A 84 7.71 -18.05 -8.30
N PRO A 85 8.82 -18.50 -7.69
CA PRO A 85 9.27 -17.97 -6.40
C PRO A 85 9.45 -16.46 -6.46
N GLU A 86 9.18 -15.80 -5.32
CA GLU A 86 9.51 -14.38 -5.16
C GLU A 86 11.02 -14.18 -5.29
N GLN A 87 11.41 -13.14 -6.02
CA GLN A 87 12.81 -12.82 -6.28
C GLN A 87 12.98 -11.31 -6.41
N PRO A 88 14.19 -10.75 -6.22
CA PRO A 88 14.46 -9.37 -6.55
C PRO A 88 14.31 -9.12 -8.05
N ALA A 89 13.95 -7.90 -8.44
CA ALA A 89 14.08 -7.48 -9.83
C ALA A 89 15.56 -7.32 -10.22
N VAL A 90 15.82 -7.26 -11.52
CA VAL A 90 17.16 -6.97 -12.04
C VAL A 90 17.46 -5.48 -11.83
N ALA A 91 18.73 -5.10 -11.75
CA ALA A 91 19.18 -3.73 -11.51
C ALA A 91 18.77 -2.70 -12.61
N ASP A 92 18.12 -3.14 -13.68
CA ASP A 92 17.52 -2.30 -14.73
C ASP A 92 15.98 -2.23 -14.65
N GLY A 93 15.39 -2.78 -13.58
CA GLY A 93 13.94 -2.83 -13.37
C GLY A 93 13.25 -3.99 -14.07
N THR A 94 13.96 -4.81 -14.83
CA THR A 94 13.34 -5.95 -15.53
C THR A 94 13.11 -7.15 -14.61
N THR A 95 12.12 -7.95 -14.95
CA THR A 95 11.86 -9.25 -14.32
C THR A 95 11.42 -10.26 -15.37
N ALA A 96 11.82 -11.52 -15.16
CA ALA A 96 11.41 -12.64 -15.97
C ALA A 96 11.08 -13.87 -15.12
N CYS A 97 10.12 -14.67 -15.60
CA CYS A 97 9.74 -15.95 -15.03
C CYS A 97 9.40 -16.90 -16.18
N THR A 98 9.97 -18.10 -16.17
CA THR A 98 9.61 -19.15 -17.13
C THR A 98 8.78 -20.19 -16.41
N PHE A 99 7.54 -20.42 -16.87
CA PHE A 99 6.64 -21.36 -16.23
C PHE A 99 5.76 -22.09 -17.26
N PRO A 100 5.65 -23.43 -17.19
CA PRO A 100 4.77 -24.20 -18.06
C PRO A 100 3.33 -24.19 -17.52
N LEU A 101 2.52 -23.23 -17.97
CA LEU A 101 1.12 -23.14 -17.54
C LEU A 101 0.33 -24.41 -17.88
N THR A 102 -0.47 -24.87 -16.93
CA THR A 102 -1.36 -26.01 -17.06
C THR A 102 -2.82 -25.59 -16.92
N ARG A 103 -3.76 -26.52 -17.14
CA ARG A 103 -5.18 -26.28 -16.81
C ARG A 103 -5.46 -26.05 -15.32
N ALA A 104 -4.51 -26.26 -14.43
CA ALA A 104 -4.66 -25.91 -13.02
C ALA A 104 -4.41 -24.41 -12.77
N ASP A 105 -3.61 -23.76 -13.62
CA ASP A 105 -3.17 -22.37 -13.47
C ASP A 105 -4.18 -21.41 -14.11
N THR A 106 -5.44 -21.53 -13.72
CA THR A 106 -6.55 -20.75 -14.29
C THR A 106 -6.64 -19.37 -13.68
N GLY A 107 -6.79 -18.35 -14.54
CA GLY A 107 -7.11 -16.98 -14.15
C GLY A 107 -6.27 -15.95 -14.89
N GLU A 108 -6.34 -14.71 -14.43
CA GLU A 108 -5.56 -13.61 -15.01
C GLU A 108 -4.09 -13.70 -14.60
N GLY A 109 -3.20 -13.44 -15.55
CA GLY A 109 -1.77 -13.31 -15.28
C GLY A 109 -1.47 -11.98 -14.59
N GLY A 110 -0.63 -12.00 -13.56
CA GLY A 110 -0.30 -10.84 -12.76
C GLY A 110 1.19 -10.72 -12.45
N LEU A 111 1.62 -9.50 -12.17
CA LEU A 111 2.93 -9.16 -11.64
C LEU A 111 2.74 -8.30 -10.39
N VAL A 112 3.17 -8.82 -9.25
CA VAL A 112 3.12 -8.12 -7.96
C VAL A 112 4.53 -7.66 -7.62
N VAL A 113 4.65 -6.42 -7.14
CA VAL A 113 5.90 -5.81 -6.66
C VAL A 113 5.73 -5.32 -5.23
N LYS A 114 6.78 -5.40 -4.42
CA LYS A 114 6.81 -4.95 -3.02
C LYS A 114 8.14 -4.25 -2.70
N ASP A 115 8.05 -3.21 -1.87
CA ASP A 115 9.21 -2.61 -1.21
C ASP A 115 9.77 -3.54 -0.13
N THR A 116 11.03 -3.31 0.24
CA THR A 116 11.77 -4.10 1.24
C THR A 116 12.35 -3.26 2.37
#